data_AF-A0A382GLZ7-F1
#
_entry.id   AF-A0A382GLZ7-F1
#
_cell.length_a   1.000
_cell.length_b   1.000
_cell.length_c   1.000
_cell.angle_alpha   90.00
_cell.angle_beta   90.00
_cell.angle_gamma   90.00
#
_symmetry.space_group_name_H-M   'P 1'
#
loop_
_entity.id
_entity.type
_entity.pdbx_description
1 polymer ?
#
loop_
_entity_poly.entity_id
_entity_poly.type
_entity_poly.pdbx_seq_one_letter_code
_entity_poly.pdbx_strand_id
1 'polypeptide(L)' 'MRLFLVQHGNALPKDVDPERGLSESGKQDVANVAAFLARGSVQVER' A
#
# COMPACT_ATOMS: atom_id res chain seq x y z
N MET A 1 2.64 -22.61 -3.93
CA MET A 1 3.23 -21.26 -3.81
C MET A 1 2.13 -20.23 -4.00
N ARG A 2 2.12 -19.13 -3.24
CA ARG A 2 1.10 -18.07 -3.36
C ARG A 2 1.78 -16.78 -3.80
N LEU A 3 1.24 -16.14 -4.84
CA LEU A 3 1.69 -14.82 -5.32
C LEU A 3 0.59 -13.80 -5.01
N PHE A 4 0.96 -12.72 -4.33
CA PHE A 4 0.06 -11.61 -4.02
C PHE A 4 0.52 -10.40 -4.83
N LEU A 5 -0.35 -9.90 -5.71
CA LEU A 5 -0.14 -8.66 -6.45
C LEU A 5 -1.04 -7.60 -5.83
N VAL A 6 -0.47 -6.44 -5.55
CA VAL A 6 -1.19 -5.30 -5.00
C VAL A 6 -0.86 -4.05 -5.79
N GLN A 7 -1.84 -3.17 -5.94
CA GLN A 7 -1.62 -1.83 -6.48
C GLN A 7 -1.02 -0.94 -5.39
N HIS A 8 -0.22 0.05 -5.78
CA HIS A 8 0.21 1.09 -4.85
C HIS A 8 -1.00 1.85 -4.29
N GLY A 9 -0.89 2.39 -3.07
CA GLY A 9 -1.91 3.29 -2.52
C GLY A 9 -2.06 4.57 -3.35
N ASN A 10 -3.14 5.32 -3.14
CA ASN A 10 -3.35 6.57 -3.84
C ASN A 10 -2.16 7.54 -3.67
N ALA A 11 -1.66 8.08 -4.78
CA ALA A 11 -0.49 8.95 -4.81
C ALA A 11 -0.90 10.38 -5.09
N LEU A 12 -0.14 11.34 -4.55
CA LEU A 12 -0.36 12.75 -4.81
C LEU A 12 -0.14 13.08 -6.31
N PRO A 13 -0.88 14.06 -6.84
CA PRO A 13 -0.60 14.64 -8.15
C PRO A 13 0.82 15.25 -8.21
N LYS A 14 1.44 15.26 -9.39
CA LYS A 14 2.83 15.75 -9.59
C LYS A 14 3.03 17.23 -9.30
N ASP A 15 1.97 18.01 -9.47
CA ASP A 15 1.89 19.43 -9.14
C ASP A 15 1.87 19.70 -7.63
N VAL A 16 1.46 18.71 -6.83
CA VAL A 16 1.47 18.77 -5.36
C VAL A 16 2.76 18.19 -4.80
N ASP A 17 3.18 17.03 -5.31
CA ASP A 17 4.42 16.36 -4.94
C ASP A 17 5.08 15.77 -6.21
N PRO A 18 6.21 16.34 -6.68
CA PRO A 18 6.93 15.83 -7.85
C PRO A 18 7.37 14.38 -7.71
N GLU A 19 7.68 13.91 -6.49
CA GLU A 19 8.07 12.53 -6.20
C GLU A 19 6.85 11.59 -6.13
N ARG A 20 5.63 12.14 -6.15
CA ARG A 20 4.36 11.43 -6.08
C ARG A 20 4.26 10.47 -4.89
N GLY A 21 4.59 10.95 -3.70
CA GLY A 21 4.35 10.25 -2.45
C GLY A 21 2.88 9.89 -2.25
N LEU A 22 2.61 8.96 -1.33
CA LEU A 22 1.24 8.58 -0.99
C LEU A 22 0.48 9.76 -0.38
N SER A 23 -0.76 9.95 -0.83
CA SER A 23 -1.71 10.84 -0.15
C SER A 23 -2.10 10.25 1.21
N GLU A 24 -2.75 11.04 2.07
CA GLU A 24 -3.27 10.53 3.33
C GLU A 24 -4.27 9.37 3.14
N SER A 25 -5.12 9.45 2.11
CA SER A 25 -5.98 8.31 1.74
C SER A 25 -5.18 7.11 1.27
N GLY A 26 -4.13 7.32 0.46
CA GLY A 26 -3.26 6.23 0.03
C GLY A 26 -2.50 5.54 1.16
N LYS A 27 -2.07 6.29 2.18
CA LYS A 27 -1.48 5.71 3.41
C LYS A 27 -2.50 4.86 4.16
N GLN A 28 -3.73 5.34 4.29
CA GLN A 28 -4.81 4.60 4.93
C GLN A 28 -5.18 3.32 4.14
N ASP A 29 -5.21 3.39 2.81
CA ASP A 29 -5.44 2.24 1.94
C ASP A 29 -4.37 1.15 2.16
N VAL A 30 -3.09 1.54 2.18
CA VAL A 30 -1.97 0.62 2.43
C VAL A 30 -2.06 0.01 3.84
N ALA A 31 -2.42 0.81 4.85
CA ALA A 31 -2.61 0.31 6.22
C ALA A 31 -3.75 -0.73 6.31
N ASN A 32 -4.86 -0.51 5.59
CA ASN A 32 -5.99 -1.44 5.54
C ASN A 32 -5.59 -2.77 4.88
N VAL A 33 -4.83 -2.71 3.78
CA VAL A 33 -4.30 -3.91 3.10
C VAL A 33 -3.35 -4.67 4.03
N ALA A 34 -2.43 -3.97 4.70
CA ALA A 34 -1.51 -4.59 5.66
C ALA A 34 -2.28 -5.30 6.80
N ALA A 35 -3.30 -4.66 7.36
CA ALA A 35 -4.14 -5.27 8.38
C ALA A 35 -4.90 -6.52 7.87
N PHE A 36 -5.39 -6.49 6.63
CA PHE A 36 -6.02 -7.66 6.01
C PHE A 36 -5.05 -8.83 5.84
N LEU A 37 -3.84 -8.57 5.33
CA LEU A 37 -2.80 -9.59 5.14
C LEU A 37 -2.34 -10.20 6.48
N ALA A 38 -2.21 -9.36 7.52
CA ALA A 38 -1.87 -9.81 8.86
C ALA A 38 -2.94 -10.75 9.45
N ARG A 39 -4.23 -10.44 9.29
CA ARG A 39 -5.33 -11.35 9.68
C ARG A 39 -5.28 -12.67 8.90
N GLY A 40 -4.83 -12.62 7.65
CA GLY A 40 -4.59 -13.80 6.81
C GLY A 40 -3.31 -14.57 7.14
N SER A 41 -2.56 -14.18 8.17
CA SER A 41 -1.27 -14.78 8.55
C SER A 41 -0.25 -14.83 7.38
N VAL A 42 -0.32 -13.84 6.48
CA VAL A 42 0.64 -13.73 5.38
C VAL A 42 1.94 -13.16 5.94
N GLN A 43 3.02 -13.92 5.81
CA GLN A 43 4.37 -13.54 6.23
C GLN A 43 5.24 -13.33 4.99
N VAL A 44 6.15 -12.36 5.06
CA VAL A 44 7.15 -12.07 4.03
C VAL A 44 8.52 -12.10 4.69
N GLU A 45 9.46 -12.85 4.11
CA GLU A 45 10.87 -12.80 4.49
C GLU A 45 11.53 -11.57 3.88
N ARG A 46 12.50 -11.00 4.59
CA ARG A 46 13.13 -9.72 4.27
C ARG A 46 14.45 -9.90 3.54
#